data_AF-A0AAD3N4Q5-F1
#
_entry.id   AF-A0AAD3N4Q5-F1
#
_cell.length_a   1.000
_cell.length_b   1.000
_cell.length_c   1.000
_cell.angle_alpha   90.00
_cell.angle_beta   90.00
_cell.angle_gamma   90.00
#
_symmetry.space_group_name_H-M   'P 1'
#
loop_
_entity.id
_entity.type
_entity.pdbx_description
1 polymer ?
#
loop_
_entity_poly.entity_id
_entity_poly.type
_entity_poly.pdbx_seq_one_letter_code
_entity_poly.pdbx_strand_id
1 'polypeptide(L)'
;MSGATNSHFMYFAFGSNLLKERLQLANPSATFCSTGRLKDYELNFGLWEQHVDNAWHGGAATIESSPGAEVWGVIWTLSNENLTSLDNQEGVSEGIYSPLEVLVETDKGVMRCRTYQMNNFHACPPSPQYKQVVCLGAQQNGLPVDYLKRLDVIQTNNYSGPSVLDQIRAAMK
;
A
#
# COMPACT_ATOMS: atom_id res chain seq x y z
N MET A 1 -29.53 -23.03 0.42
CA MET A 1 -28.87 -21.87 1.07
C MET A 1 -27.90 -21.29 0.07
N SER A 2 -28.31 -20.24 -0.64
CA SER A 2 -27.50 -19.54 -1.63
C SER A 2 -26.29 -18.93 -0.94
N GLY A 3 -25.11 -19.56 -1.08
CA GLY A 3 -23.86 -18.94 -0.70
C GLY A 3 -23.67 -17.73 -1.60
N ALA A 4 -23.92 -16.54 -1.08
CA ALA A 4 -23.54 -15.30 -1.74
C ALA A 4 -22.02 -15.36 -1.91
N THR A 5 -21.56 -15.65 -3.13
CA THR A 5 -20.18 -15.39 -3.48
C THR A 5 -20.00 -13.90 -3.27
N ASN A 6 -19.24 -13.54 -2.24
CA ASN A 6 -18.95 -12.14 -1.98
C ASN A 6 -18.21 -11.65 -3.23
N SER A 7 -18.85 -10.84 -4.07
CA SER A 7 -18.32 -10.45 -5.39
C SER A 7 -17.09 -9.55 -5.29
N HIS A 8 -16.77 -9.14 -4.08
CA HIS A 8 -15.69 -8.23 -3.74
C HIS A 8 -14.86 -8.76 -2.57
N PHE A 9 -13.62 -8.31 -2.50
CA PHE A 9 -12.72 -8.50 -1.38
C PHE A 9 -12.26 -7.15 -0.82
N MET A 10 -11.82 -7.18 0.44
CA MET A 10 -11.26 -6.03 1.14
C MET A 10 -9.74 -6.05 1.01
N TYR A 11 -9.16 -4.95 0.53
CA TYR A 11 -7.72 -4.78 0.35
C TYR A 11 -7.21 -3.68 1.29
N PHE A 12 -6.29 -4.04 2.18
CA PHE A 12 -5.61 -3.09 3.06
C PHE A 12 -4.33 -2.59 2.40
N ALA A 13 -4.34 -1.31 2.02
CA ALA A 13 -3.20 -0.61 1.45
C ALA A 13 -2.50 0.24 2.51
N PHE A 14 -1.16 0.18 2.56
CA PHE A 14 -0.31 0.98 3.47
C PHE A 14 0.83 1.72 2.75
N GLY A 15 1.00 1.49 1.44
CA GLY A 15 2.03 2.12 0.58
C GLY A 15 1.44 3.10 -0.43
N SER A 16 1.93 3.10 -1.68
CA SER A 16 1.46 4.04 -2.71
C SER A 16 -0.05 3.93 -3.02
N ASN A 17 -0.64 2.75 -2.80
CA ASN A 17 -2.08 2.51 -2.98
C ASN A 17 -2.95 3.13 -1.86
N LEU A 18 -2.36 3.87 -0.92
CA LEU A 18 -3.12 4.79 -0.07
C LEU A 18 -3.80 5.88 -0.91
N LEU A 19 -3.20 6.29 -2.03
CA LEU A 19 -3.75 7.34 -2.89
C LEU A 19 -4.73 6.74 -3.90
N LYS A 20 -5.98 7.23 -3.92
CA LYS A 20 -7.03 6.73 -4.82
C LYS A 20 -6.59 6.74 -6.28
N GLU A 21 -6.05 7.87 -6.73
CA GLU A 21 -5.66 8.08 -8.13
C GLU A 21 -4.53 7.12 -8.52
N ARG A 22 -3.61 6.80 -7.60
CA ARG A 22 -2.58 5.79 -7.84
C ARG A 22 -3.17 4.40 -8.03
N LEU A 23 -4.06 3.99 -7.12
CA LEU A 23 -4.69 2.67 -7.14
C LEU A 23 -5.54 2.48 -8.40
N GLN A 24 -6.30 3.53 -8.76
CA GLN A 24 -7.25 3.49 -9.87
C GLN A 24 -6.60 3.52 -11.27
N LEU A 25 -5.29 3.83 -11.39
CA LEU A 25 -4.55 3.65 -12.65
C LEU A 25 -4.67 2.22 -13.20
N ALA A 26 -4.66 1.22 -12.31
CA ALA A 26 -4.76 -0.19 -12.67
C ALA A 26 -6.04 -0.87 -12.13
N ASN A 27 -6.72 -0.24 -11.15
CA ASN A 27 -7.92 -0.78 -10.50
C ASN A 27 -9.05 0.27 -10.50
N PRO A 28 -9.61 0.63 -11.67
CA PRO A 28 -10.50 1.80 -11.81
C PRO A 28 -11.81 1.67 -11.02
N SER A 29 -12.26 0.45 -10.72
CA SER A 29 -13.46 0.19 -9.92
C SER A 29 -13.21 0.14 -8.40
N ALA A 30 -11.97 0.35 -7.94
CA ALA A 30 -11.67 0.36 -6.51
C ALA A 30 -12.44 1.50 -5.80
N THR A 31 -13.09 1.16 -4.69
CA THR A 31 -13.88 2.11 -3.90
C THR A 31 -13.40 2.14 -2.45
N PHE A 32 -13.36 3.33 -1.87
CA PHE A 32 -12.99 3.51 -0.46
C PHE A 32 -14.00 2.78 0.45
N CYS A 33 -13.51 2.06 1.47
CA CYS A 33 -14.34 1.39 2.45
C CYS A 33 -14.21 2.00 3.86
N SER A 34 -12.98 2.01 4.39
CA SER A 34 -12.66 2.62 5.68
C SER A 34 -11.15 2.88 5.80
N THR A 35 -10.74 3.64 6.81
CA THR A 35 -9.36 3.59 7.31
C THR A 35 -9.25 2.57 8.43
N GLY A 36 -8.05 2.11 8.71
CA GLY A 36 -7.86 1.13 9.77
C GLY A 36 -6.42 0.99 10.24
N ARG A 37 -6.29 0.38 11.41
CA ARG A 37 -5.03 0.09 12.07
C ARG A 37 -4.73 -1.40 12.02
N LEU A 38 -3.57 -1.74 11.50
CA LEU A 38 -2.96 -3.05 11.62
C LEU A 38 -1.98 -3.04 12.81
N LYS A 39 -2.29 -3.83 13.84
CA LYS A 39 -1.47 -3.94 15.05
C LYS A 39 -0.38 -4.99 14.90
N ASP A 40 0.70 -4.81 15.65
CA ASP A 40 1.83 -5.74 15.76
C ASP A 40 2.60 -5.89 14.44
N TYR A 41 2.56 -4.83 13.62
CA TYR A 41 3.35 -4.67 12.40
C TYR A 41 4.01 -3.29 12.37
N GLU A 42 5.17 -3.22 11.74
CA GLU A 42 5.87 -1.98 11.42
C GLU A 42 5.96 -1.75 9.91
N LEU A 43 5.95 -0.48 9.51
CA LEU A 43 6.14 -0.06 8.12
C LEU A 43 7.64 0.04 7.83
N ASN A 44 8.11 -0.67 6.82
CA ASN A 44 9.47 -0.63 6.31
C ASN A 44 9.50 -0.25 4.82
N PHE A 45 10.67 0.12 4.32
CA PHE A 45 10.90 0.40 2.90
C PHE A 45 12.11 -0.40 2.42
N GLY A 46 11.98 -1.02 1.25
CA GLY A 46 13.05 -1.84 0.72
C GLY A 46 12.89 -2.21 -0.75
N LEU A 47 13.91 -2.89 -1.24
CA LEU A 47 13.95 -3.49 -2.57
C LEU A 47 13.96 -5.01 -2.42
N TRP A 48 13.34 -5.74 -3.35
CA TRP A 48 13.31 -7.21 -3.29
C TRP A 48 14.67 -7.84 -3.64
N GLU A 49 15.56 -7.08 -4.28
CA GLU A 49 16.97 -7.43 -4.53
C GLU A 49 17.85 -6.17 -4.37
N GLN A 50 19.15 -6.35 -4.17
CA GLN A 50 20.07 -5.25 -3.85
C GLN A 50 20.23 -4.18 -4.95
N HIS A 51 20.08 -4.55 -6.22
CA HIS A 51 20.38 -3.69 -7.38
C HIS A 51 19.21 -3.62 -8.35
N VAL A 52 18.04 -3.32 -7.82
CA VAL A 52 16.82 -3.19 -8.60
C VAL A 52 16.62 -1.75 -9.04
N ASP A 53 16.49 -1.56 -10.36
CA ASP A 53 15.83 -0.37 -10.88
C ASP A 53 14.33 -0.66 -11.00
N ASN A 54 13.53 0.05 -10.22
CA ASN A 54 12.07 -0.05 -10.25
C ASN A 54 11.47 1.31 -10.62
N ALA A 55 10.18 1.31 -10.97
CA ALA A 55 9.49 2.53 -11.42
C ALA A 55 9.43 3.66 -10.36
N TRP A 56 9.77 3.36 -9.11
CA TRP A 56 9.84 4.32 -8.01
C TRP A 56 11.25 4.81 -7.71
N HIS A 57 12.29 4.19 -8.28
CA HIS A 57 13.71 4.51 -8.08
C HIS A 57 14.08 4.63 -6.59
N GLY A 58 13.56 3.73 -5.77
CA GLY A 58 13.78 3.69 -4.32
C GLY A 58 13.04 2.53 -3.66
N GLY A 59 13.17 2.42 -2.34
CA GLY A 59 12.50 1.38 -1.57
C GLY A 59 10.97 1.51 -1.65
N ALA A 60 10.30 0.40 -1.94
CA ALA A 60 8.84 0.27 -1.87
C ALA A 60 8.42 -0.13 -0.45
N ALA A 61 7.20 0.25 -0.06
CA ALA A 61 6.67 -0.05 1.26
C ALA A 61 6.48 -1.56 1.48
N THR A 62 6.80 -2.04 2.67
CA THR A 62 6.52 -3.39 3.15
C THR A 62 6.15 -3.34 4.62
N ILE A 63 5.62 -4.45 5.15
CA ILE A 63 5.34 -4.60 6.58
C ILE A 63 6.09 -5.79 7.15
N GLU A 64 6.51 -5.69 8.40
CA GLU A 64 7.14 -6.78 9.15
C GLU A 64 6.47 -6.91 10.53
N SER A 65 6.44 -8.13 11.08
CA SER A 65 5.88 -8.34 12.41
C SER A 65 6.74 -7.64 13.45
N SER A 66 6.11 -6.79 14.25
CA SER A 66 6.77 -5.96 15.26
C SER A 66 5.79 -5.75 16.41
N PRO A 67 5.82 -6.59 17.45
CA PRO A 67 4.86 -6.53 18.56
C PRO A 67 4.82 -5.14 19.21
N GLY A 68 3.62 -4.59 19.37
CA GLY A 68 3.40 -3.25 19.91
C GLY A 68 3.55 -2.11 18.90
N ALA A 69 4.02 -2.36 17.69
CA ALA A 69 3.98 -1.41 16.60
C ALA A 69 2.60 -1.37 15.93
N GLU A 70 2.37 -0.34 15.11
CA GLU A 70 1.15 -0.22 14.33
C GLU A 70 1.40 0.47 12.98
N VAL A 71 0.65 0.00 11.98
CA VAL A 71 0.58 0.54 10.62
C VAL A 71 -0.85 0.99 10.35
N TRP A 72 -1.01 2.25 9.98
CA TRP A 72 -2.30 2.78 9.52
C TRP A 72 -2.37 2.71 8.00
N GLY A 73 -3.57 2.40 7.50
CA GLY A 73 -3.81 2.26 6.08
C GLY A 73 -5.25 2.50 5.67
N VAL A 74 -5.50 2.30 4.38
CA VAL A 74 -6.83 2.42 3.75
C VAL A 74 -7.31 1.04 3.34
N ILE A 75 -8.56 0.75 3.65
CA ILE A 75 -9.27 -0.44 3.18
C ILE A 75 -10.06 -0.05 1.94
N TRP A 76 -9.76 -0.71 0.83
CA TRP A 76 -10.46 -0.59 -0.44
C TRP A 76 -11.33 -1.81 -0.69
N THR A 77 -12.50 -1.61 -1.30
CA THR A 77 -13.33 -2.68 -1.86
C THR A 77 -12.97 -2.85 -3.32
N LEU A 78 -12.60 -4.08 -3.74
CA LEU A 78 -12.29 -4.43 -5.12
C LEU A 78 -13.11 -5.65 -5.56
N SER A 79 -13.50 -5.70 -6.84
CA SER A 79 -14.09 -6.91 -7.44
C SER A 79 -13.11 -8.08 -7.37
N ASN A 80 -13.61 -9.29 -7.11
CA ASN A 80 -12.76 -10.50 -7.14
C ASN A 80 -12.10 -10.74 -8.50
N GLU A 81 -12.66 -10.22 -9.58
CA GLU A 81 -12.06 -10.28 -10.92
C GLU A 81 -10.71 -9.53 -10.98
N ASN A 82 -10.51 -8.53 -10.11
CA ASN A 82 -9.27 -7.77 -10.03
C ASN A 82 -8.21 -8.45 -9.16
N LEU A 83 -8.50 -9.58 -8.51
CA LEU A 83 -7.57 -10.24 -7.59
C LEU A 83 -6.26 -10.63 -8.30
N THR A 84 -6.37 -11.31 -9.45
CA THR A 84 -5.20 -11.70 -10.25
C THR A 84 -4.44 -10.48 -10.78
N SER A 85 -5.16 -9.42 -11.18
CA SER A 85 -4.53 -8.18 -11.62
C SER A 85 -3.71 -7.52 -10.51
N LEU A 86 -4.25 -7.51 -9.28
CA LEU A 86 -3.57 -6.96 -8.12
C LEU A 86 -2.35 -7.81 -7.73
N ASP A 87 -2.47 -9.14 -7.75
CA ASP A 87 -1.33 -10.04 -7.50
C ASP A 87 -0.21 -9.85 -8.52
N ASN A 88 -0.53 -9.66 -9.80
CA ASN A 88 0.45 -9.37 -10.84
C ASN A 88 1.12 -8.00 -10.63
N GLN A 89 0.38 -6.98 -10.18
CA GLN A 89 0.95 -5.65 -9.87
C GLN A 89 1.96 -5.70 -8.72
N GLU A 90 1.71 -6.55 -7.73
CA GLU A 90 2.57 -6.73 -6.55
C GLU A 90 3.69 -7.78 -6.81
N GLY A 91 3.77 -8.33 -8.02
CA GLY A 91 4.82 -9.27 -8.43
C GLY A 91 4.78 -10.60 -7.68
N VAL A 92 3.58 -11.12 -7.38
CA VAL A 92 3.39 -12.35 -6.60
C VAL A 92 3.97 -13.57 -7.32
N SER A 93 3.77 -13.67 -8.64
CA SER A 93 4.33 -14.76 -9.45
C SER A 93 5.86 -14.73 -9.52
N GLU A 94 6.44 -13.54 -9.40
CA GLU A 94 7.86 -13.26 -9.41
C GLU A 94 8.49 -13.39 -8.01
N GLY A 95 7.68 -13.61 -6.97
CA GLY A 95 8.14 -13.75 -5.60
C GLY A 95 8.56 -12.43 -4.93
N ILE A 96 8.19 -11.28 -5.49
CA ILE A 96 8.52 -9.95 -4.92
C ILE A 96 7.74 -9.78 -3.59
N TYR A 97 6.42 -9.87 -3.66
CA TYR A 97 5.53 -9.87 -2.50
C TYR A 97 4.77 -11.19 -2.38
N SER A 98 4.40 -11.54 -1.16
CA SER A 98 3.39 -12.56 -0.88
C SER A 98 2.10 -11.93 -0.37
N PRO A 99 0.93 -12.43 -0.80
CA PRO A 99 -0.32 -12.01 -0.22
C PRO A 99 -0.47 -12.52 1.22
N LEU A 100 -1.07 -11.70 2.07
CA LEU A 100 -1.33 -12.02 3.47
C LEU A 100 -2.77 -11.65 3.82
N GLU A 101 -3.43 -12.47 4.65
CA GLU A 101 -4.73 -12.14 5.23
C GLU A 101 -4.52 -11.56 6.63
N VAL A 102 -4.92 -10.30 6.83
CA VAL A 102 -4.80 -9.56 8.09
C VAL A 102 -6.15 -9.24 8.69
N LEU A 103 -6.16 -9.02 10.01
CA LEU A 103 -7.28 -8.43 10.74
C LEU A 103 -6.93 -6.98 11.06
N VAL A 104 -7.68 -6.05 10.49
CA VAL A 104 -7.48 -4.59 10.63
C VAL A 104 -8.55 -4.03 11.55
N GLU A 105 -8.15 -3.29 12.57
CA GLU A 105 -9.06 -2.59 13.48
C GLU A 105 -9.59 -1.32 12.82
N THR A 106 -10.91 -1.17 12.72
CA THR A 106 -11.57 0.02 12.18
C THR A 106 -12.59 0.58 13.18
N ASP A 107 -13.11 1.76 12.90
CA ASP A 107 -14.24 2.37 13.63
C ASP A 107 -15.51 1.50 13.62
N LYS A 108 -15.68 0.66 12.59
CA LYS A 108 -16.81 -0.26 12.40
C LYS A 108 -16.53 -1.66 12.97
N GLY A 109 -15.38 -1.87 13.61
CA GLY A 109 -14.93 -3.16 14.12
C GLY A 109 -13.79 -3.77 13.31
N VAL A 110 -13.48 -5.03 13.60
CA VAL A 110 -12.37 -5.74 12.95
C VAL A 110 -12.78 -6.20 11.54
N MET A 111 -11.97 -5.83 10.54
CA MET A 111 -12.16 -6.21 9.15
C MET A 111 -11.06 -7.16 8.70
N ARG A 112 -11.44 -8.22 7.99
CA ARG A 112 -10.52 -9.16 7.38
C ARG A 112 -10.14 -8.68 5.99
N CYS A 113 -8.85 -8.44 5.75
CA CYS A 113 -8.37 -7.83 4.53
C CYS A 113 -7.21 -8.64 3.92
N ARG A 114 -7.15 -8.66 2.59
CA ARG A 114 -5.94 -9.00 1.87
C ARG A 114 -4.96 -7.84 1.94
N THR A 115 -3.69 -8.14 2.10
CA THR A 115 -2.59 -7.19 1.95
C THR A 115 -1.38 -7.92 1.37
N TYR A 116 -0.23 -7.25 1.24
CA TYR A 116 0.98 -7.81 0.66
C TYR A 116 2.18 -7.52 1.55
N GLN A 117 3.06 -8.51 1.70
CA GLN A 117 4.33 -8.40 2.42
C GLN A 117 5.47 -8.81 1.50
N MET A 118 6.52 -7.98 1.40
CA MET A 118 7.70 -8.30 0.60
C MET A 118 8.43 -9.51 1.21
N ASN A 119 8.81 -10.50 0.39
CA ASN A 119 9.34 -11.78 0.87
C ASN A 119 10.76 -11.68 1.43
N ASN A 120 11.66 -11.05 0.68
CA ASN A 120 13.05 -10.83 1.07
C ASN A 120 13.39 -9.39 0.70
N PHE A 121 13.37 -8.48 1.66
CA PHE A 121 13.66 -7.08 1.37
C PHE A 121 15.05 -6.68 1.87
N HIS A 122 15.72 -5.86 1.07
CA HIS A 122 16.87 -5.09 1.49
C HIS A 122 16.41 -3.70 1.86
N ALA A 123 16.58 -3.33 3.13
CA ALA A 123 16.20 -2.01 3.64
C ALA A 123 16.84 -0.91 2.80
N CYS A 124 16.00 -0.03 2.25
CA CYS A 124 16.41 1.02 1.33
C CYS A 124 15.42 2.19 1.46
N PRO A 125 15.90 3.44 1.57
CA PRO A 125 15.00 4.58 1.66
C PRO A 125 14.13 4.71 0.39
N PRO A 126 12.87 5.15 0.53
CA PRO A 126 12.02 5.45 -0.62
C PRO A 126 12.57 6.65 -1.40
N SER A 127 12.11 6.81 -2.64
CA SER A 127 12.32 8.07 -3.36
C SER A 127 11.44 9.20 -2.80
N PRO A 128 11.85 10.47 -2.99
CA PRO A 128 11.00 11.62 -2.66
C PRO A 128 9.59 11.52 -3.27
N GLN A 129 9.50 11.04 -4.50
CA GLN A 129 8.28 10.89 -5.27
C GLN A 129 7.38 9.79 -4.70
N TYR A 130 7.95 8.62 -4.32
CA TYR A 130 7.18 7.56 -3.67
C TYR A 130 6.62 8.02 -2.32
N LYS A 131 7.47 8.61 -1.47
CA LYS A 131 7.06 9.18 -0.18
C LYS A 131 5.95 10.21 -0.37
N GLN A 132 6.07 11.09 -1.37
CA GLN A 132 5.03 12.08 -1.67
C GLN A 132 3.68 11.43 -1.97
N VAL A 133 3.65 10.34 -2.76
CA VAL A 133 2.41 9.62 -3.06
C VAL A 133 1.80 8.99 -1.80
N VAL A 134 2.63 8.37 -0.95
CA VAL A 134 2.20 7.78 0.33
C VAL A 134 1.59 8.86 1.24
N CYS A 135 2.28 10.00 1.41
CA CYS A 135 1.79 11.10 2.25
C CYS A 135 0.50 11.73 1.69
N LEU A 136 0.41 11.94 0.37
CA LEU A 136 -0.81 12.44 -0.27
C LEU A 136 -1.99 11.50 -0.06
N GLY A 137 -1.79 10.19 -0.22
CA GLY A 137 -2.83 9.19 0.02
C GLY A 137 -3.26 9.12 1.48
N ALA A 138 -2.31 9.19 2.40
CA ALA A 138 -2.59 9.23 3.84
C ALA A 138 -3.41 10.47 4.22
N GLN A 139 -3.07 11.64 3.68
CA GLN A 139 -3.80 12.88 3.89
C GLN A 139 -5.20 12.85 3.24
N GLN A 140 -5.30 12.40 1.98
CA GLN A 140 -6.56 12.33 1.22
C GLN A 140 -7.61 11.50 1.97
N ASN A 141 -7.20 10.40 2.60
CA ASN A 141 -8.11 9.48 3.28
C ASN A 141 -8.21 9.73 4.80
N GLY A 142 -7.60 10.80 5.32
CA GLY A 142 -7.75 11.19 6.72
C GLY A 142 -7.11 10.22 7.72
N LEU A 143 -5.93 9.68 7.41
CA LEU A 143 -5.16 8.90 8.39
C LEU A 143 -4.79 9.78 9.61
N PRO A 144 -4.56 9.19 10.80
CA PRO A 144 -4.31 9.96 12.01
C PRO A 144 -3.13 10.93 11.88
N VAL A 145 -3.28 12.12 12.47
CA VAL A 145 -2.28 13.20 12.38
C VAL A 145 -0.90 12.75 12.86
N ASP A 146 -0.84 11.96 13.93
CA ASP A 146 0.45 11.47 14.44
C ASP A 146 1.09 10.43 13.51
N TYR A 147 0.29 9.68 12.76
CA TYR A 147 0.79 8.80 11.71
C TYR A 147 1.32 9.60 10.51
N LEU A 148 0.64 10.69 10.13
CA LEU A 148 1.14 11.61 9.08
C LEU A 148 2.51 12.20 9.46
N LYS A 149 2.70 12.61 10.73
CA LYS A 149 4.01 13.08 11.22
C LYS A 149 5.08 12.00 11.13
N ARG A 150 4.73 10.74 11.46
CA ARG A 150 5.65 9.60 11.30
C ARG A 150 6.06 9.39 9.84
N LEU A 151 5.13 9.54 8.90
CA LEU A 151 5.44 9.46 7.47
C LEU A 151 6.33 10.62 7.00
N ASP A 152 6.09 11.83 7.51
CA ASP A 152 6.81 13.04 7.10
C ASP A 152 8.29 13.03 7.49
N VAL A 153 8.66 12.37 8.59
CA VAL A 153 10.07 12.28 9.02
C VAL A 153 10.85 11.15 8.33
N ILE A 154 10.21 10.33 7.49
CA ILE A 154 10.89 9.28 6.73
C ILE A 154 11.94 9.91 5.80
N GLN A 155 13.19 9.47 5.93
CA GLN A 155 14.27 9.87 5.05
C GLN A 155 14.08 9.25 3.67
N THR A 156 14.37 10.04 2.64
CA THR A 156 14.32 9.60 1.25
C THR A 156 15.72 9.50 0.68
N ASN A 157 15.87 8.80 -0.44
CA ASN A 157 17.04 8.98 -1.28
C ASN A 157 17.02 10.36 -1.99
N ASN A 158 17.99 10.58 -2.87
CA ASN A 158 18.17 11.85 -3.60
C ASN A 158 17.65 11.80 -5.04
N TYR A 159 16.74 10.87 -5.38
CA TYR A 159 16.23 10.74 -6.74
C TYR A 159 15.38 11.95 -7.14
N SER A 160 15.67 12.55 -8.29
CA SER A 160 14.99 13.77 -8.78
C SER A 160 14.48 13.65 -10.22
N GLY A 161 14.47 12.44 -10.78
CA GLY A 161 14.01 12.20 -12.15
C GLY A 161 12.50 11.92 -12.28
N PRO A 162 12.05 11.58 -13.50
CA PRO A 162 10.67 11.18 -13.77
C PRO A 162 10.26 9.92 -12.99
N SER A 163 8.99 9.77 -12.65
CA SER A 163 8.50 8.58 -11.95
C SER A 163 7.01 8.34 -12.19
N VAL A 164 6.47 7.28 -11.57
CA VAL A 164 5.01 7.02 -11.54
C VAL A 164 4.20 8.23 -11.04
N LEU A 165 4.79 9.10 -10.20
CA LEU A 165 4.15 10.35 -9.77
C LEU A 165 3.69 11.25 -10.93
N ASP A 166 4.42 11.26 -12.05
CA ASP A 166 4.06 12.08 -13.20
C ASP A 166 2.77 11.57 -13.88
N GLN A 167 2.61 10.24 -13.93
CA GLN A 167 1.39 9.61 -14.43
C GLN A 167 0.19 9.88 -13.50
N ILE A 168 0.40 9.79 -12.19
CA ILE A 168 -0.63 10.10 -11.18
C ILE A 168 -1.09 11.55 -11.31
N ARG A 169 -0.15 12.50 -11.43
CA ARG A 169 -0.47 13.93 -11.59
C ARG A 169 -1.29 14.21 -12.83
N ALA A 170 -1.10 13.43 -13.91
CA ALA A 170 -1.93 13.53 -15.10
C ALA A 170 -3.37 13.04 -14.85
N ALA A 171 -3.56 12.03 -13.99
CA ALA A 171 -4.87 11.48 -13.62
C ALA A 171 -5.62 12.29 -12.54
N MET A 172 -4.94 13.21 -11.84
CA MET A 172 -5.56 14.11 -10.86
C MET A 172 -6.24 15.35 -11.50
N LYS A 173 -6.11 15.53 -12.81
CA LYS A 173 -6.71 16.65 -13.57
C LYS A 173 -8.10 16.28 -14.04
#